data_AF-A0A971UYH5-F1
#
_entry.id   AF-A0A971UYH5-F1
#
_cell.length_a   1.000
_cell.length_b   1.000
_cell.length_c   1.000
_cell.angle_alpha   90.00
_cell.angle_beta   90.00
_cell.angle_gamma   90.00
#
_symmetry.space_group_name_H-M   'P 1'
#
loop_
_entity.id
_entity.type
_entity.pdbx_description
1 polymer ?
#
loop_
_entity_poly.entity_id
_entity_poly.type
_entity_poly.pdbx_seq_one_letter_code
_entity_poly.pdbx_strand_id
1 'polypeptide(L)' 'MNRIPAYSASGKKLADFSDSKHVADWAKKATACLVDAGIINGSSGKLYPRSLTTRSEMAHMLFSLLNK' A
#
# COMPACT_ATOMS: atom_id res chain seq x y z
N MET A 1 28.19 7.34 -9.06
CA MET A 1 27.39 6.11 -8.85
C MET A 1 26.16 6.48 -8.02
N ASN A 2 25.01 6.67 -8.68
CA ASN A 2 23.76 7.13 -8.07
C ASN A 2 23.26 6.14 -7.02
N ARG A 3 23.26 6.56 -5.75
CA ARG A 3 22.51 5.89 -4.70
C ARG A 3 21.03 6.17 -4.98
N ILE A 4 20.34 5.22 -5.59
CA ILE A 4 18.88 5.16 -5.50
C ILE A 4 18.53 5.33 -4.01
N PRO A 5 17.70 6.32 -3.64
CA PRO A 5 17.31 6.49 -2.25
C PRO A 5 16.70 5.16 -1.81
N ALA A 6 17.31 4.53 -0.81
CA ALA A 6 16.71 3.38 -0.17
C ALA A 6 15.31 3.85 0.25
N TYR A 7 14.28 3.21 -0.30
CA TYR A 7 12.90 3.38 0.14
C TYR A 7 12.97 3.36 1.66
N SER A 8 12.67 4.49 2.29
CA SER A 8 12.53 4.53 3.74
C SER A 8 11.27 3.76 4.02
N ALA A 9 11.40 2.44 4.04
CA ALA A 9 10.35 1.50 4.35
C ALA A 9 9.73 1.99 5.65
N SER A 10 8.49 2.46 5.57
CA SER A 10 7.65 2.41 6.76
C SER A 10 7.78 0.96 7.20
N GLY A 11 8.34 0.67 8.37
CA GLY A 11 8.70 -0.70 8.78
C GLY A 11 7.52 -1.68 8.83
N LYS A 12 6.33 -1.24 8.38
CA LYS A 12 5.12 -2.01 8.18
C LYS A 12 5.18 -2.78 6.87
N LYS A 13 5.01 -4.09 6.97
CA LYS A 13 4.91 -5.02 5.86
C LYS A 13 3.44 -5.39 5.64
N LEU A 14 3.12 -5.85 4.43
CA LEU A 14 1.80 -6.41 4.14
C LEU A 14 1.38 -7.50 5.15
N ALA A 15 2.35 -8.26 5.66
CA ALA A 15 2.13 -9.30 6.66
C ALA A 15 1.64 -8.78 8.03
N ASP A 16 1.84 -7.49 8.34
CA ASP A 16 1.40 -6.90 9.61
C ASP A 16 -0.12 -6.67 9.64
N PHE A 17 -0.78 -6.80 8.49
CA PHE A 17 -2.23 -6.66 8.37
C PHE A 17 -2.91 -8.03 8.50
N SER A 18 -3.90 -8.10 9.39
CA SER A 18 -4.61 -9.34 9.70
C SER A 18 -5.41 -9.91 8.53
N ASP A 19 -5.78 -9.06 7.58
CA ASP A 19 -6.55 -9.37 6.37
C ASP A 19 -5.69 -9.44 5.10
N SER A 20 -4.37 -9.44 5.25
CA SER A 20 -3.42 -9.69 4.15
C SER A 20 -3.72 -10.97 3.36
N LYS A 21 -4.26 -11.99 4.02
CA LYS A 21 -4.72 -13.24 3.39
C LYS A 21 -5.94 -13.08 2.49
N HIS A 22 -6.74 -12.03 2.68
CA HIS A 22 -7.89 -11.71 1.85
C HIS A 22 -7.55 -10.87 0.62
N VAL A 23 -6.28 -10.44 0.49
CA VAL A 23 -5.77 -9.76 -0.71
C VAL A 23 -5.66 -10.77 -1.84
N ALA A 24 -6.25 -10.45 -3.00
CA ALA A 24 -6.18 -11.28 -4.18
C ALA A 24 -4.73 -11.47 -4.65
N ASP A 25 -4.38 -12.63 -5.21
CA ASP A 25 -3.00 -12.96 -5.59
C ASP A 25 -2.38 -11.93 -6.55
N TRP A 26 -3.17 -11.44 -7.51
CA TRP A 26 -2.73 -10.39 -8.45
C TRP A 26 -2.41 -9.06 -7.74
N ALA A 27 -3.08 -8.78 -6.62
CA ALA A 27 -2.95 -7.53 -5.87
C ALA A 27 -1.82 -7.59 -4.83
N LYS A 28 -1.47 -8.78 -4.31
CA LYS A 28 -0.50 -8.95 -3.21
C LYS A 28 0.81 -8.19 -3.43
N LYS A 29 1.39 -8.29 -4.62
CA LYS A 29 2.66 -7.62 -4.94
C LYS A 29 2.50 -6.10 -4.99
N ALA A 30 1.42 -5.62 -5.60
CA ALA A 30 1.14 -4.19 -5.68
C ALA A 30 0.84 -3.60 -4.29
N THR A 31 -0.02 -4.25 -3.50
CA THR A 31 -0.38 -3.82 -2.14
C THR A 31 0.84 -3.84 -1.22
N ALA A 32 1.73 -4.83 -1.34
CA ALA A 32 2.99 -4.85 -0.59
C ALA A 32 3.88 -3.64 -0.91
N CYS A 33 4.02 -3.31 -2.19
CA CYS A 33 4.78 -2.13 -2.62
C CYS A 33 4.15 -0.83 -2.09
N LEU A 34 2.83 -0.71 -2.16
CA LEU A 34 2.09 0.48 -1.70
C LEU A 34 2.17 0.68 -0.18
N VAL A 35 2.16 -0.42 0.59
CA VAL A 35 2.32 -0.42 2.04
C VAL A 35 3.75 -0.05 2.43
N ASP A 36 4.73 -0.66 1.78
CA ASP A 36 6.15 -0.36 1.99
C ASP A 36 6.47 1.11 1.65
N ALA A 37 5.80 1.63 0.62
CA ALA A 37 5.86 3.02 0.23
C ALA A 37 5.12 4.00 1.15
N GLY A 38 4.36 3.50 2.13
CA GLY A 38 3.54 4.32 3.02
C GLY A 38 2.36 5.01 2.32
N ILE A 39 2.03 4.63 1.09
CA ILE A 39 0.89 5.17 0.33
C ILE A 39 -0.42 4.61 0.88
N ILE A 40 -0.41 3.34 1.30
CA ILE A 40 -1.53 2.68 1.95
C ILE A 40 -1.15 2.32 3.37
N ASN A 41 -1.86 2.87 4.34
CA ASN A 41 -1.57 2.63 5.77
C ASN A 41 -2.64 1.78 6.49
N GLY A 42 -3.70 1.37 5.77
CA GLY A 42 -4.83 0.66 6.35
C GLY A 42 -5.48 1.42 7.52
N SER A 43 -6.42 0.77 8.20
CA SER A 43 -7.03 1.28 9.43
C SER A 43 -7.29 0.14 10.40
N SER A 44 -7.04 0.38 11.69
CA SER A 44 -7.24 -0.63 12.75
C SER A 44 -6.53 -1.98 12.50
N GLY A 45 -5.34 -1.95 11.89
CA GLY A 45 -4.56 -3.17 11.56
C GLY A 45 -5.10 -3.99 10.37
N LYS A 46 -5.97 -3.39 9.55
CA LYS A 46 -6.57 -4.01 8.37
C LYS A 46 -6.43 -3.13 7.12
N LEU A 47 -6.32 -3.76 5.95
CA LEU A 47 -6.26 -3.08 4.64
C LEU A 47 -7.60 -3.01 3.93
N TYR A 48 -8.59 -3.77 4.39
CA TYR A 48 -9.92 -3.90 3.80
C TYR A 48 -9.90 -4.12 2.28
N PRO A 49 -9.17 -5.14 1.77
CA PRO A 49 -8.97 -5.32 0.33
C PRO A 49 -10.24 -5.63 -0.46
N ARG A 50 -11.34 -6.01 0.23
CA ARG A 50 -12.66 -6.26 -0.36
C ARG A 50 -13.65 -5.12 -0.13
N SER A 51 -13.30 -4.10 0.65
CA SER A 51 -14.18 -2.95 0.82
C SER A 51 -14.19 -2.11 -0.43
N LEU A 52 -15.33 -1.45 -0.65
CA LEU A 52 -15.44 -0.42 -1.67
C LEU A 52 -14.54 0.75 -1.28
N THR A 53 -13.59 1.08 -2.14
CA THR A 53 -12.82 2.32 -2.01
C THR A 53 -13.60 3.45 -2.68
N THR A 54 -13.50 4.66 -2.11
CA THR A 54 -14.13 5.85 -2.68
C THR A 54 -13.30 6.40 -3.84
N ARG A 55 -13.94 7.13 -4.77
CA ARG A 55 -13.24 7.75 -5.90
C ARG A 55 -12.16 8.74 -5.44
N SER A 56 -12.39 9.42 -4.31
CA SER A 56 -11.41 10.31 -3.68
C SER A 56 -10.18 9.57 -3.16
N GLU A 57 -10.36 8.40 -2.53
CA GLU A 57 -9.23 7.58 -2.08
C GLU A 57 -8.39 7.06 -3.25
N MET A 58 -9.05 6.59 -4.32
CA MET A 58 -8.33 6.20 -5.55
C MET A 58 -7.55 7.37 -6.16
N ALA A 59 -8.17 8.54 -6.27
CA ALA A 59 -7.52 9.73 -6.81
C ALA A 59 -6.30 10.13 -5.97
N HIS A 60 -6.41 10.06 -4.64
CA HIS A 60 -5.31 10.35 -3.74
C HIS A 60 -4.16 9.33 -3.87
N MET A 61 -4.47 8.04 -4.00
CA MET A 61 -3.46 7.00 -4.26
C MET A 61 -2.75 7.24 -5.60
N LEU A 62 -3.51 7.50 -6.67
CA LEU A 62 -2.94 7.75 -7.99
C LEU A 62 -2.10 9.03 -8.02
N PHE A 63 -2.57 10.10 -7.38
CA PHE A 63 -1.80 11.34 -7.26
C PHE A 63 -0.51 11.13 -6.47
N SER A 64 -0.56 10.37 -5.38
CA SER A 64 0.63 10.04 -4.58
C SER A 64 1.63 9.15 -5.34
N LEU A 65 1.16 8.36 -6.30
CA LEU A 65 2.01 7.56 -7.20
C LEU A 65 2.63 8.41 -8.32
N LEU A 66 1.89 9.35 -8.88
CA LEU A 66 2.34 10.17 -10.01
C LEU A 66 3.22 11.35 -9.59
N ASN A 67 3.04 11.84 -8.37
CA ASN A 67 3.70 13.06 -7.89
C ASN A 67 4.93 12.77 -7.03
N LYS A 68 5.59 11.64 -7.30
CA LYS A 68 6.75 11.13 -6.54
C LYS A 68 7.88 10.69 -7.48
#